data_AF-A0A1I0QR32-F1
#
_entry.id   AF-A0A1I0QR32-F1
#
_cell.length_a   1.000
_cell.length_b   1.000
_cell.length_c   1.000
_cell.angle_alpha   90.00
_cell.angle_beta   90.00
_cell.angle_gamma   90.00
#
_symmetry.space_group_name_H-M   'P 1'
#
loop_
_entity.id
_entity.type
_entity.pdbx_description
1 polymer ?
#
loop_
_entity_poly.entity_id
_entity_poly.type
_entity_poly.pdbx_seq_one_letter_code
_entity_poly.pdbx_strand_id
1 'polypeptide(L)'
;MKRKEYTGQDITVSFDLGRCIHSRNCFLQLPKVFDPGNRPWVQPDQAAAEEVAAVIRACPSGALAYRRGYGRDEQPPQINRLAILENGPLVLAGDISVEGGETQTRVALCRCGQSKNKPYCDNSHVDAGFATTGEPAPKTPPEKDGQGGAVKVDRQPDGPLKIDGNVEMCTGTGKRIAKLGMAYLCRCGQSKNKPFCDGSHKQAGFKDTPG
;
A
#
# COMPACT_ATOMS: atom_id res chain seq x y z
N MET A 1 -11.59 -3.24 9.83
CA MET A 1 -10.90 -1.93 9.99
C MET A 1 -11.96 -0.84 9.99
N LYS A 2 -11.85 0.17 10.88
CA LYS A 2 -12.84 1.25 10.99
C LYS A 2 -12.19 2.57 10.56
N ARG A 3 -12.65 3.13 9.44
CA ARG A 3 -12.29 4.48 9.00
C ARG A 3 -13.02 5.50 9.88
N LYS A 4 -12.32 6.52 10.33
CA LYS A 4 -12.92 7.72 10.94
C LYS A 4 -13.12 8.78 9.87
N GLU A 5 -14.32 9.34 9.79
CA GLU A 5 -14.66 10.38 8.83
C GLU A 5 -14.57 11.78 9.47
N TYR A 6 -14.17 12.74 8.65
CA TYR A 6 -14.08 14.16 8.93
C TYR A 6 -14.72 14.89 7.77
N THR A 7 -15.94 15.36 7.97
CA THR A 7 -16.75 15.99 6.93
C THR A 7 -16.50 17.49 6.94
N GLY A 8 -16.01 18.03 5.83
CA GLY A 8 -16.00 19.46 5.52
C GLY A 8 -17.14 19.84 4.59
N GLN A 9 -17.08 21.07 4.08
CA GLN A 9 -18.07 21.63 3.16
C GLN A 9 -18.00 20.95 1.78
N ASP A 10 -16.80 20.86 1.19
CA ASP A 10 -16.60 20.35 -0.18
C ASP A 10 -15.95 18.96 -0.25
N ILE A 11 -15.46 18.45 0.88
CA ILE A 11 -14.70 17.20 0.96
C ILE A 11 -14.88 16.52 2.31
N THR A 12 -15.14 15.21 2.25
CA THR A 12 -15.09 14.32 3.42
C THR A 12 -13.80 13.53 3.38
N VAL A 13 -12.99 13.66 4.43
CA VAL A 13 -11.76 12.90 4.60
C VAL A 13 -12.03 11.67 5.46
N SER A 14 -11.56 10.50 5.03
CA SER A 14 -11.60 9.27 5.83
C SER A 14 -10.19 8.82 6.20
N PHE A 15 -10.01 8.37 7.43
CA PHE A 15 -8.72 7.94 7.96
C PHE A 15 -8.80 6.57 8.64
N ASP A 16 -7.91 5.65 8.26
CA ASP A 16 -7.69 4.36 8.92
C ASP A 16 -6.31 4.33 9.59
N LEU A 17 -6.30 4.44 10.93
CA LEU A 17 -5.07 4.40 11.72
C LEU A 17 -4.32 3.07 11.55
N GLY A 18 -5.02 1.95 11.44
CA GLY A 18 -4.39 0.62 11.30
C GLY A 18 -3.60 0.47 10.01
N ARG A 19 -3.89 1.29 8.99
CA ARG A 19 -3.19 1.30 7.71
C ARG A 19 -2.12 2.38 7.61
N CYS A 20 -2.02 3.28 8.59
CA CYS A 20 -1.08 4.38 8.53
C CYS A 20 0.35 3.87 8.71
N ILE A 21 1.21 4.02 7.70
CA ILE A 21 2.65 3.72 7.83
C ILE A 21 3.46 4.91 8.33
N HIS A 22 2.79 5.97 8.82
CA HIS A 22 3.41 7.20 9.30
C HIS A 22 4.44 7.82 8.34
N SER A 23 4.13 7.85 7.02
CA SER A 23 4.99 8.51 6.02
C SER A 23 5.12 10.02 6.22
N ARG A 24 4.26 10.63 7.05
CA ARG A 24 4.20 12.06 7.38
C ARG A 24 3.90 13.00 6.20
N ASN A 25 3.68 12.49 4.99
CA ASN A 25 3.31 13.29 3.82
C ASN A 25 2.14 14.24 4.10
N CYS A 26 1.12 13.79 4.84
CA CYS A 26 -0.05 14.60 5.17
C CYS A 26 0.28 15.83 6.01
N PHE A 27 0.94 15.64 7.15
CA PHE A 27 1.31 16.73 8.07
C PHE A 27 2.39 17.64 7.47
N LEU A 28 3.39 17.07 6.80
CA LEU A 28 4.49 17.87 6.23
C LEU A 28 4.03 18.75 5.06
N GLN A 29 3.05 18.29 4.26
CA GLN A 29 2.57 19.05 3.11
C GLN A 29 1.42 20.00 3.45
N LEU A 30 0.54 19.65 4.40
CA LEU A 30 -0.63 20.47 4.72
C LEU A 30 -0.97 20.45 6.22
N PRO A 31 -0.09 21.03 7.07
CA PRO A 31 -0.25 20.98 8.52
C PRO A 31 -1.48 21.73 9.04
N LYS A 32 -2.04 22.67 8.27
CA LYS A 32 -3.30 23.35 8.64
C LYS A 32 -4.50 22.42 8.61
N VAL A 33 -4.45 21.37 7.77
CA VAL A 33 -5.52 20.37 7.64
C VAL A 33 -5.22 19.12 8.46
N PHE A 34 -3.96 18.65 8.48
CA PHE A 34 -3.56 17.39 9.12
C PHE A 34 -2.63 17.64 10.31
N ASP A 35 -3.14 18.01 11.48
CA ASP A 35 -2.35 18.37 12.65
C ASP A 35 -2.51 17.37 13.82
N PRO A 36 -1.51 16.50 14.07
CA PRO A 36 -1.53 15.59 15.22
C PRO A 36 -1.62 16.27 16.60
N GLY A 37 -1.28 17.56 16.69
CA GLY A 37 -1.41 18.38 17.90
C GLY A 37 -2.84 18.84 18.19
N ASN A 38 -3.73 18.81 17.19
CA ASN A 38 -5.10 19.30 17.31
C ASN A 38 -6.14 18.18 17.47
N ARG A 39 -7.32 18.50 17.99
CA ARG A 39 -8.47 17.60 18.12
C ARG A 39 -9.74 18.32 17.63
N PRO A 40 -10.37 17.89 16.53
CA PRO A 40 -9.93 16.82 15.63
C PRO A 40 -8.61 17.15 14.92
N TRP A 41 -7.81 16.12 14.63
CA TRP A 41 -6.51 16.27 13.97
C TRP A 41 -6.63 16.49 12.45
N VAL A 42 -7.82 16.25 11.88
CA VAL A 42 -8.13 16.52 10.47
C VAL A 42 -9.18 17.62 10.41
N GLN A 43 -8.86 18.70 9.70
CA GLN A 43 -9.67 19.89 9.53
C GLN A 43 -9.89 20.17 8.02
N PRO A 44 -10.85 19.49 7.37
CA PRO A 44 -10.97 19.50 5.91
C PRO A 44 -11.15 20.88 5.28
N ASP A 45 -11.78 21.82 5.99
CA ASP A 45 -12.09 23.17 5.51
C ASP A 45 -10.93 24.17 5.67
N GLN A 46 -9.77 23.74 6.17
CA GLN A 46 -8.59 24.61 6.36
C GLN A 46 -7.74 24.78 5.08
N ALA A 47 -8.16 24.17 3.96
CA ALA A 47 -7.56 24.36 2.65
C ALA A 47 -8.61 24.08 1.55
N ALA A 48 -8.30 24.49 0.31
CA ALA A 48 -9.15 24.13 -0.81
C ALA A 48 -9.23 22.61 -0.96
N ALA A 49 -10.41 22.09 -1.26
CA ALA A 49 -10.62 20.65 -1.28
C ALA A 49 -9.76 19.90 -2.33
N GLU A 50 -9.27 20.58 -3.38
CA GLU A 50 -8.28 19.98 -4.29
C GLU A 50 -6.88 19.88 -3.67
N GLU A 51 -6.46 20.84 -2.85
CA GLU A 51 -5.19 20.76 -2.11
C GLU A 51 -5.25 19.61 -1.10
N VAL A 52 -6.38 19.47 -0.38
CA VAL A 52 -6.62 18.35 0.52
C VAL A 52 -6.56 17.02 -0.24
N ALA A 53 -7.26 16.92 -1.38
CA ALA A 53 -7.27 15.73 -2.21
C ALA A 53 -5.87 15.38 -2.74
N ALA A 54 -5.08 16.36 -3.17
CA ALA A 54 -3.71 16.16 -3.65
C ALA A 54 -2.79 15.57 -2.58
N VAL A 55 -2.85 16.10 -1.37
CA VAL A 55 -2.09 15.57 -0.22
C VAL A 55 -2.56 14.17 0.18
N ILE A 56 -3.87 13.93 0.16
CA ILE A 56 -4.41 12.59 0.41
C ILE A 56 -3.91 11.60 -0.64
N ARG A 57 -3.86 11.96 -1.93
CA ARG A 57 -3.31 11.10 -3.02
C ARG A 57 -1.82 10.79 -2.84
N ALA A 58 -1.08 11.58 -2.06
CA ALA A 58 0.30 11.29 -1.68
C ALA A 58 0.45 10.32 -0.50
N CYS A 59 -0.65 9.88 0.15
CA CYS A 59 -0.61 8.85 1.20
C CYS A 59 -0.29 7.46 0.62
N PRO A 60 0.92 6.89 0.81
CA PRO A 60 1.32 5.66 0.14
C PRO A 60 0.48 4.44 0.54
N SER A 61 -0.04 4.40 1.76
CA SER A 61 -0.79 3.24 2.27
C SER A 61 -2.29 3.30 2.01
N GLY A 62 -2.80 4.41 1.47
CA GLY A 62 -4.25 4.67 1.35
C GLY A 62 -4.97 4.77 2.71
N ALA A 63 -4.22 5.01 3.79
CA ALA A 63 -4.79 5.24 5.12
C ALA A 63 -5.70 6.47 5.12
N LEU A 64 -5.32 7.50 4.35
CA LEU A 64 -6.19 8.61 4.01
C LEU A 64 -6.86 8.34 2.66
N ALA A 65 -8.17 8.60 2.60
CA ALA A 65 -8.96 8.66 1.36
C ALA A 65 -9.96 9.81 1.48
N TYR A 66 -10.59 10.21 0.38
CA TYR A 66 -11.59 11.27 0.38
C TYR A 66 -12.79 10.95 -0.50
N ARG A 67 -13.91 11.60 -0.17
CA ARG A 67 -15.08 11.75 -1.03
C ARG A 67 -15.36 13.23 -1.25
N ARG A 68 -15.73 13.62 -2.46
CA ARG A 68 -16.05 15.01 -2.81
C ARG A 68 -17.57 15.23 -2.74
N GLY A 69 -17.98 16.44 -2.34
CA GLY A 69 -19.39 16.86 -2.49
C GLY A 69 -19.77 17.09 -3.96
N TYR A 70 -18.80 17.53 -4.76
CA TYR A 70 -18.91 17.75 -6.22
C TYR A 70 -17.62 17.36 -6.93
N GLY A 71 -17.71 16.85 -8.16
CA GLY A 71 -16.56 16.35 -8.91
C GLY A 71 -16.37 14.84 -8.77
N ARG A 72 -15.14 14.35 -8.96
CA ARG A 72 -14.83 12.92 -8.88
C ARG A 72 -14.11 12.58 -7.59
N ASP A 73 -14.53 11.48 -6.98
CA ASP A 73 -13.78 10.82 -5.90
C ASP A 73 -12.45 10.26 -6.41
N GLU A 74 -11.64 9.77 -5.50
CA GLU A 74 -10.36 9.17 -5.84
C GLU A 74 -10.52 8.03 -6.85
N GLN A 75 -9.80 8.13 -7.97
CA GLN A 75 -9.80 7.12 -9.03
C GLN A 75 -8.52 6.29 -8.97
N PRO A 76 -8.57 4.99 -9.29
CA PRO A 76 -7.37 4.20 -9.49
C PRO A 76 -6.54 4.77 -10.66
N PRO A 77 -5.20 4.64 -10.61
CA PRO A 77 -4.36 5.03 -11.73
C PRO A 77 -4.63 4.16 -12.98
N GLN A 78 -4.33 4.70 -14.17
CA GLN A 78 -4.43 3.93 -15.42
C GLN A 78 -3.51 2.71 -15.46
N ILE A 79 -2.38 2.77 -14.76
CA ILE A 79 -1.41 1.69 -14.63
C ILE A 79 -1.33 1.30 -13.16
N ASN A 80 -1.66 0.05 -12.85
CA ASN A 80 -1.40 -0.46 -11.52
C ASN A 80 0.11 -0.61 -11.32
N ARG A 81 0.64 -0.06 -10.24
CA ARG A 81 2.07 -0.04 -9.95
C ARG A 81 2.37 -0.62 -8.58
N LEU A 82 3.32 -1.53 -8.52
CA LEU A 82 3.86 -2.07 -7.28
C LEU A 82 5.31 -1.62 -7.09
N ALA A 83 5.53 -0.68 -6.17
CA ALA A 83 6.86 -0.20 -5.79
C ALA A 83 7.45 -1.03 -4.64
N ILE A 84 8.73 -1.37 -4.75
CA ILE A 84 9.49 -2.08 -3.71
C ILE A 84 10.29 -1.05 -2.93
N LEU A 85 9.86 -0.70 -1.71
CA LEU A 85 10.59 0.28 -0.90
C LEU A 85 11.81 -0.35 -0.22
N GLU A 86 12.94 0.36 -0.22
CA GLU A 86 14.16 -0.03 0.50
C GLU A 86 13.83 -0.30 1.99
N ASN A 87 14.25 -1.46 2.51
CA ASN A 87 14.01 -1.89 3.89
C ASN A 87 12.52 -1.87 4.32
N GLY A 88 11.60 -1.70 3.38
CA GLY A 88 10.24 -1.30 3.65
C GLY A 88 9.19 -2.18 2.98
N PRO A 89 7.93 -1.72 3.00
CA PRO A 89 6.80 -2.44 2.43
C PRO A 89 6.84 -2.48 0.90
N LEU A 90 5.93 -3.28 0.35
CA LEU A 90 5.51 -3.14 -1.04
C LEU A 90 4.38 -2.11 -1.08
N VAL A 91 4.47 -1.08 -1.93
CA VAL A 91 3.40 -0.10 -2.11
C VAL A 91 2.72 -0.34 -3.45
N LEU A 92 1.44 -0.71 -3.41
CA LEU A 92 0.63 -0.96 -4.59
C LEU A 92 -0.35 0.20 -4.79
N ALA A 93 -0.34 0.80 -5.98
CA ALA A 93 -1.34 1.75 -6.45
C ALA A 93 -2.10 1.12 -7.63
N GLY A 94 -3.43 1.19 -7.65
CA GLY A 94 -4.26 0.48 -8.63
C GLY A 94 -5.72 0.38 -8.20
N ASP A 95 -6.52 -0.39 -8.92
CA ASP A 95 -7.87 -0.82 -8.50
C ASP A 95 -7.76 -2.10 -7.66
N ILE A 96 -7.61 -1.96 -6.34
CA ILE A 96 -7.09 -3.03 -5.48
C ILE A 96 -8.17 -3.56 -4.55
N SER A 97 -8.34 -4.88 -4.51
CA SER A 97 -9.08 -5.58 -3.46
C SER A 97 -8.13 -6.47 -2.67
N VAL A 98 -8.15 -6.34 -1.33
CA VAL A 98 -7.32 -7.14 -0.42
C VAL A 98 -8.23 -8.11 0.29
N GLU A 99 -8.02 -9.41 0.08
CA GLU A 99 -8.80 -10.51 0.70
C GLU A 99 -10.32 -10.37 0.50
N GLY A 100 -10.74 -9.96 -0.69
CA GLY A 100 -12.16 -9.73 -1.01
C GLY A 100 -12.80 -8.52 -0.33
N GLY A 101 -12.02 -7.69 0.36
CA GLY A 101 -12.49 -6.44 0.96
C GLY A 101 -12.81 -5.35 -0.07
N GLU A 102 -13.22 -4.19 0.44
CA GLU A 102 -13.55 -3.01 -0.37
C GLU A 102 -12.40 -2.60 -1.31
N THR A 103 -12.76 -2.11 -2.49
CA THR A 103 -11.83 -1.55 -3.48
C THR A 103 -11.09 -0.33 -2.92
N GLN A 104 -9.81 -0.24 -3.25
CA GLN A 104 -8.89 0.79 -2.77
C GLN A 104 -7.97 1.22 -3.89
N THR A 105 -7.49 2.46 -3.83
CA THR A 105 -6.58 3.01 -4.83
C THR A 105 -5.11 2.75 -4.51
N ARG A 106 -4.78 2.61 -3.22
CA ARG A 106 -3.42 2.46 -2.70
C ARG A 106 -3.39 1.57 -1.46
N VAL A 107 -2.34 0.75 -1.32
CA VAL A 107 -2.08 -0.06 -0.13
C VAL A 107 -0.59 -0.25 0.10
N ALA A 108 -0.17 -0.28 1.37
CA ALA A 108 1.16 -0.70 1.78
C ALA A 108 1.10 -2.12 2.38
N LEU A 109 1.78 -3.07 1.76
CA LEU A 109 1.76 -4.49 2.09
C LEU A 109 3.04 -4.90 2.81
N CYS A 110 2.89 -5.73 3.84
CA CYS A 110 3.99 -6.24 4.64
C CYS A 110 4.90 -7.16 3.81
N ARG A 111 6.20 -6.89 3.84
CA ARG A 111 7.25 -7.69 3.21
C ARG A 111 8.19 -8.37 4.21
N CYS A 112 8.19 -7.92 5.47
CA CYS A 112 9.13 -8.35 6.50
C CYS A 112 8.66 -9.54 7.35
N GLY A 113 7.37 -9.86 7.36
CA GLY A 113 6.79 -10.92 8.20
C GLY A 113 6.41 -10.50 9.62
N GLN A 114 6.74 -9.28 10.05
CA GLN A 114 6.58 -8.86 11.46
C GLN A 114 5.37 -7.97 11.74
N SER A 115 4.65 -7.52 10.70
CA SER A 115 3.42 -6.73 10.90
C SER A 115 2.41 -7.46 11.78
N LYS A 116 1.78 -6.75 12.71
CA LYS A 116 0.66 -7.22 13.54
C LYS A 116 -0.69 -7.05 12.84
N ASN A 117 -0.70 -6.37 11.69
CA ASN A 117 -1.87 -6.06 10.89
C ASN A 117 -1.78 -6.63 9.46
N LYS A 118 -1.22 -7.83 9.31
CA LYS A 118 -1.05 -8.48 8.00
C LYS A 118 -2.42 -8.61 7.28
N PRO A 119 -2.47 -8.44 5.95
CA PRO A 119 -1.35 -8.28 5.02
C PRO A 119 -0.75 -6.87 4.96
N TYR A 120 -1.32 -5.90 5.67
CA TYR A 120 -0.88 -4.51 5.66
C TYR A 120 0.45 -4.33 6.39
N CYS A 121 1.21 -3.32 5.98
CA CYS A 121 2.36 -2.84 6.75
C CYS A 121 1.90 -1.90 7.87
N ASP A 122 2.42 -2.10 9.07
CA ASP A 122 2.18 -1.29 10.26
C ASP A 122 3.48 -0.68 10.83
N ASN A 123 4.51 -0.60 9.99
CA ASN A 123 5.86 -0.13 10.32
C ASN A 123 6.71 -1.04 11.24
N SER A 124 6.23 -2.23 11.65
CA SER A 124 7.00 -3.18 12.47
C SER A 124 8.34 -3.64 11.85
N HIS A 125 8.57 -3.36 10.57
CA HIS A 125 9.83 -3.66 9.89
C HIS A 125 11.02 -2.84 10.40
N VAL A 126 10.77 -1.65 10.96
CA VAL A 126 11.81 -0.78 11.53
C VAL A 126 12.39 -1.41 12.78
N ASP A 127 11.54 -1.70 13.76
CA ASP A 127 11.95 -2.32 15.03
C ASP A 127 12.50 -3.74 14.83
N ALA A 128 12.02 -4.44 13.81
CA ALA A 128 12.52 -5.75 13.42
C ALA A 128 13.87 -5.72 12.67
N GLY A 129 14.42 -4.54 12.36
CA GLY A 129 15.67 -4.40 11.62
C GLY A 129 15.64 -5.03 10.22
N PHE A 130 14.49 -4.97 9.54
CA PHE A 130 14.33 -5.60 8.23
C PHE A 130 15.24 -4.92 7.19
N ALA A 131 16.26 -5.63 6.73
CA ALA A 131 17.23 -5.13 5.75
C ALA A 131 17.07 -5.84 4.41
N THR A 132 16.69 -5.13 3.36
CA THR A 132 16.62 -5.65 1.99
C THR A 132 16.47 -4.55 0.96
N THR A 133 17.07 -4.77 -0.21
CA THR A 133 17.05 -3.82 -1.31
C THR A 133 15.63 -3.53 -1.84
N GLY A 134 15.41 -2.26 -2.20
CA GLY A 134 14.33 -1.75 -3.03
C GLY A 134 14.71 -1.64 -4.51
N GLU A 135 15.94 -2.00 -4.88
CA GLU A 135 16.51 -1.96 -6.24
C GLU A 135 16.91 -3.36 -6.76
N PRO A 136 16.03 -4.38 -6.70
CA PRO A 136 16.37 -5.69 -7.22
C PRO A 136 16.58 -5.63 -8.75
N ALA A 137 17.44 -6.51 -9.26
CA ALA A 137 17.67 -6.65 -10.69
C ALA A 137 16.35 -6.96 -11.42
N PRO A 138 16.15 -6.42 -12.65
CA PRO A 138 15.04 -6.81 -13.50
C PRO A 138 14.99 -8.33 -13.64
N LYS A 139 13.81 -8.88 -13.38
CA LYS A 139 13.51 -10.25 -13.82
C LYS A 139 12.73 -10.08 -15.10
N THR A 140 12.95 -10.93 -16.08
CA THR A 140 12.21 -10.89 -17.34
C THR A 140 11.05 -11.88 -17.22
N PRO A 141 9.91 -11.53 -16.57
CA PRO A 141 8.73 -12.37 -16.69
C PRO A 141 8.21 -12.28 -18.14
N PRO A 142 7.42 -13.27 -18.58
CA PRO A 142 6.66 -13.12 -19.81
C PRO A 142 5.80 -11.85 -19.70
N GLU A 143 5.99 -10.93 -20.65
CA GLU A 143 5.15 -9.75 -20.75
C GLU A 143 3.71 -10.20 -20.99
N LYS A 144 2.80 -9.78 -20.11
CA LYS A 144 1.38 -9.86 -20.41
C LYS A 144 0.92 -8.53 -20.98
N ASP A 145 0.12 -8.62 -22.03
CA ASP A 145 -0.61 -7.49 -22.59
C ASP A 145 -1.76 -7.11 -21.63
N GLY A 146 -1.84 -5.82 -21.29
CA GLY A 146 -2.87 -5.29 -20.39
C GLY A 146 -2.32 -4.17 -19.48
N GLN A 147 -3.11 -3.12 -19.31
CA GLN A 147 -2.83 -2.02 -18.39
C GLN A 147 -4.05 -1.78 -17.50
N GLY A 148 -3.82 -1.46 -16.23
CA GLY A 148 -4.88 -1.18 -15.27
C GLY A 148 -5.79 -2.39 -14.99
N GLY A 149 -7.03 -2.09 -14.60
CA GLY A 149 -8.02 -3.08 -14.18
C GLY A 149 -7.82 -3.58 -12.75
N ALA A 150 -8.73 -4.43 -12.29
CA ALA A 150 -8.75 -4.94 -10.93
C ALA A 150 -7.49 -5.76 -10.58
N VAL A 151 -7.00 -5.58 -9.35
CA VAL A 151 -5.89 -6.32 -8.74
C VAL A 151 -6.38 -6.93 -7.43
N LYS A 152 -6.30 -8.25 -7.32
CA LYS A 152 -6.60 -8.99 -6.11
C LYS A 152 -5.31 -9.29 -5.36
N VAL A 153 -5.35 -9.09 -4.04
CA VAL A 153 -4.24 -9.37 -3.11
C VAL A 153 -4.74 -10.32 -2.04
N ASP A 154 -4.23 -11.55 -2.03
CA ASP A 154 -4.65 -12.59 -1.09
C ASP A 154 -3.47 -13.14 -0.31
N ARG A 155 -3.61 -13.27 1.01
CA ARG A 155 -2.63 -14.04 1.80
C ARG A 155 -2.79 -15.52 1.50
N GLN A 156 -1.69 -16.17 1.15
CA GLN A 156 -1.62 -17.61 1.23
C GLN A 156 -1.33 -18.00 2.70
N PRO A 157 -2.05 -18.99 3.27
CA PRO A 157 -1.80 -19.47 4.64
C PRO A 157 -0.32 -19.81 4.85
N ASP A 158 0.28 -19.26 5.91
CA ASP A 158 1.70 -19.45 6.26
C ASP A 158 2.69 -19.20 5.10
N GLY A 159 2.24 -18.44 4.08
CA GLY A 159 2.85 -18.46 2.75
C GLY A 159 3.07 -17.07 2.15
N PRO A 160 3.16 -16.96 0.82
CA PRO A 160 3.34 -15.67 0.13
C PRO A 160 2.08 -14.79 0.09
N LEU A 161 2.23 -13.56 -0.42
CA LEU A 161 1.11 -12.76 -0.93
C LEU A 161 0.89 -13.15 -2.40
N LYS A 162 -0.33 -13.56 -2.75
CA LYS A 162 -0.74 -13.73 -4.15
C LYS A 162 -1.23 -12.39 -4.66
N ILE A 163 -0.66 -11.93 -5.77
CA ILE A 163 -1.16 -10.80 -6.57
C ILE A 163 -1.75 -11.36 -7.86
N ASP A 164 -2.96 -10.93 -8.21
CA ASP A 164 -3.68 -11.37 -9.40
C ASP A 164 -4.34 -10.14 -10.09
N GLY A 165 -3.78 -9.72 -11.23
CA GLY A 165 -4.12 -8.51 -11.97
C GLY A 165 -2.90 -7.94 -12.72
N ASN A 166 -3.15 -7.06 -13.70
CA ASN A 166 -2.07 -6.44 -14.49
C ASN A 166 -1.33 -5.41 -13.63
N VAL A 167 -0.04 -5.62 -13.33
CA VAL A 167 0.74 -4.76 -12.44
C VAL A 167 2.15 -4.51 -13.01
N GLU A 168 2.56 -3.24 -13.07
CA GLU A 168 3.96 -2.89 -13.29
C GLU A 168 4.72 -2.87 -11.97
N MET A 169 5.70 -3.78 -11.83
CA MET A 169 6.59 -3.77 -10.69
C MET A 169 7.73 -2.78 -10.92
N CYS A 170 7.97 -1.92 -9.95
CA CYS A 170 8.99 -0.89 -9.95
C CYS A 170 9.91 -1.03 -8.73
N THR A 171 11.15 -0.57 -8.89
CA THR A 171 12.05 -0.32 -7.76
C THR A 171 11.57 0.87 -6.93
N GLY A 172 12.19 1.09 -5.76
CA GLY A 172 11.90 2.22 -4.88
C GLY A 172 12.10 3.59 -5.55
N THR A 173 13.06 3.68 -6.48
CA THR A 173 13.28 4.89 -7.31
C THR A 173 12.35 5.01 -8.52
N GLY A 174 11.52 4.00 -8.77
CA GLY A 174 10.50 4.02 -9.84
C GLY A 174 10.94 3.37 -11.16
N LYS A 175 12.14 2.77 -11.24
CA LYS A 175 12.55 2.01 -12.42
C LYS A 175 11.65 0.78 -12.56
N ARG A 176 10.97 0.64 -13.70
CA ARG A 176 10.19 -0.57 -14.01
C ARG A 176 11.12 -1.77 -14.20
N ILE A 177 10.78 -2.89 -13.56
CA ILE A 177 11.59 -4.12 -13.56
C ILE A 177 10.81 -5.36 -14.00
N ALA A 178 9.47 -5.32 -14.02
CA ALA A 178 8.63 -6.43 -14.46
C ALA A 178 7.20 -5.97 -14.78
N LYS A 179 6.50 -6.72 -15.64
CA LYS A 179 5.04 -6.71 -15.78
C LYS A 179 4.50 -8.03 -15.23
N LEU A 180 3.51 -7.96 -14.35
CA LEU A 180 2.92 -9.11 -13.69
C LEU A 180 1.46 -9.24 -14.11
N GLY A 181 0.99 -10.48 -14.27
CA GLY A 181 -0.45 -10.79 -14.23
C GLY A 181 -0.81 -11.60 -13.00
N MET A 182 -0.05 -12.64 -12.69
CA MET A 182 -0.18 -13.37 -11.43
C MET A 182 1.22 -13.57 -10.85
N ALA A 183 1.41 -13.24 -9.58
CA ALA A 183 2.70 -13.35 -8.91
C ALA A 183 2.55 -13.73 -7.44
N TYR A 184 3.55 -14.42 -6.90
CA TYR A 184 3.66 -14.74 -5.49
C TYR A 184 4.84 -13.98 -4.89
N LEU A 185 4.52 -13.04 -3.99
CA LEU A 185 5.50 -12.16 -3.37
C LEU A 185 5.85 -12.63 -1.96
N CYS A 186 7.12 -12.52 -1.60
CA CYS A 186 7.59 -12.84 -0.27
C CYS A 186 7.00 -11.86 0.74
N ARG A 187 6.36 -12.40 1.78
CA ARG A 187 5.87 -11.64 2.93
C ARG A 187 6.43 -12.10 4.27
N CYS A 188 7.21 -13.19 4.27
CA CYS A 188 7.85 -13.73 5.47
C CYS A 188 9.21 -13.08 5.78
N GLY A 189 9.76 -12.28 4.87
CA GLY A 189 11.09 -11.68 5.00
C GLY A 189 12.28 -12.59 4.67
N GLN A 190 12.07 -13.90 4.44
CA GLN A 190 13.17 -14.89 4.37
C GLN A 190 13.56 -15.34 2.96
N SER A 191 12.84 -14.93 1.91
CA SER A 191 13.21 -15.33 0.54
C SER A 191 14.61 -14.84 0.16
N LYS A 192 15.37 -15.67 -0.54
CA LYS A 192 16.62 -15.33 -1.22
C LYS A 192 16.37 -14.71 -2.61
N ASN A 193 15.16 -14.87 -3.13
CA ASN A 193 14.71 -14.38 -4.44
C ASN A 193 13.77 -13.16 -4.36
N LYS A 194 13.89 -12.33 -3.30
CA LYS A 194 13.04 -11.14 -3.08
C LYS A 194 12.97 -10.25 -4.35
N PRO A 195 11.81 -9.60 -4.60
CA PRO A 195 10.59 -9.56 -3.79
C PRO A 195 9.71 -10.82 -3.94
N PHE A 196 10.10 -11.77 -4.77
CA PHE A 196 9.30 -12.97 -5.05
C PHE A 196 9.45 -14.02 -3.96
N CYS A 197 8.47 -14.91 -3.85
CA CYS A 197 8.56 -16.08 -2.99
C CYS A 197 9.39 -17.18 -3.67
N ASP A 198 10.22 -17.88 -2.89
CA ASP A 198 11.00 -19.05 -3.31
C ASP A 198 10.76 -20.27 -2.41
N GLY A 199 9.70 -20.24 -1.58
CA GLY A 199 9.40 -21.32 -0.63
C GLY A 199 10.11 -21.22 0.72
N SER A 200 11.03 -20.26 0.93
CA SER A 200 11.79 -20.14 2.21
C SER A 200 10.89 -19.99 3.46
N HIS A 201 9.63 -19.55 3.30
CA HIS A 201 8.67 -19.46 4.41
C HIS A 201 8.43 -20.79 5.13
N LYS A 202 8.53 -21.93 4.43
CA LYS A 202 8.34 -23.27 5.02
C LYS A 202 9.46 -23.59 6.01
N GLN A 203 10.70 -23.41 5.59
CA GLN A 203 11.88 -23.67 6.42
C GLN A 203 12.02 -22.65 7.55
N ALA A 204 11.60 -21.40 7.30
CA ALA A 204 11.57 -20.36 8.31
C ALA A 204 10.45 -20.53 9.35
N GLY A 205 9.56 -21.52 9.20
CA GLY A 205 8.43 -21.71 10.11
C GLY A 205 7.48 -20.51 10.15
N PHE A 206 7.34 -19.77 9.05
CA PHE A 206 6.51 -18.57 9.02
C PHE A 206 5.05 -18.92 9.29
N LYS A 207 4.46 -18.27 10.31
CA LYS A 207 3.06 -18.44 10.69
C LYS A 207 2.28 -17.15 10.50
N ASP A 208 1.26 -17.22 9.64
CA ASP A 208 0.24 -16.18 9.46
C ASP A 208 -0.97 -16.80 8.77
N THR A 209 -1.57 -17.77 9.45
CA THR A 209 -2.90 -18.25 9.17
C THR A 209 -3.84 -17.53 10.14
N PRO A 210 -4.98 -16.97 9.68
CA PRO A 210 -6.00 -16.50 10.61
C PRO A 210 -6.41 -17.67 11.51
N GLY A 211 -6.35 -17.48 12.82
CA GLY A 211 -6.94 -18.43 13.77
C GLY A 211 -8.45 -18.51 13.61
#